data_AF-A0A6C0ISE8-F1
#
_entry.id   AF-A0A6C0ISE8-F1
#
_cell.length_a   1.000
_cell.length_b   1.000
_cell.length_c   1.000
_cell.angle_alpha   90.00
_cell.angle_beta   90.00
_cell.angle_gamma   90.00
#
_symmetry.space_group_name_H-M   'P 1'
#
loop_
_entity.id
_entity.type
_entity.pdbx_description
1 polymer ?
#
loop_
_entity_poly.entity_id
_entity_poly.type
_entity_poly.pdbx_seq_one_letter_code
_entity_poly.pdbx_strand_id
1 'polypeptide(L)'
;MTTMDDSLGKIVRPSWLAEEERLQKVDSMFDRESMSSIPIKIIYVNTHDYIDKITCATCPITPSDTGGIIKKETLIKFIQDHKIQTKDTKYKLLDVLLCNFVVSPSDMPLFSSTSDDDENATNYVRSISCVEDIFIAPSIFMFHDINSMYFIYQEHEVLKNHVPLKSILKSNIENNDREPNAKKRNTKKVRISMKHNTLPSSSSRKKTRRQRH
;
A
#
# COMPACT_ATOMS: atom_id res chain seq x y z
N MET A 1 17.09 3.26 50.66
CA MET A 1 18.30 3.31 49.81
C MET A 1 17.87 3.17 48.36
N THR A 2 18.48 3.97 47.51
CA THR A 2 17.84 4.68 46.40
C THR A 2 17.74 3.82 45.13
N THR A 3 16.52 3.72 44.61
CA THR A 3 16.17 3.23 43.27
C THR A 3 16.62 4.24 42.22
N MET A 4 17.88 4.18 41.79
CA MET A 4 18.43 5.07 40.75
C MET A 4 19.17 4.32 39.62
N ASP A 5 19.39 3.01 39.76
CA ASP A 5 20.24 2.25 38.83
C ASP A 5 19.48 1.76 37.58
N ASP A 6 18.17 1.53 37.70
CA ASP A 6 17.35 0.92 36.65
C ASP A 6 16.89 1.91 35.54
N SER A 7 17.24 3.19 35.69
CA SER A 7 16.93 4.25 34.71
C SER A 7 18.09 4.50 33.74
N LEU A 8 19.34 4.30 34.16
CA LEU A 8 20.53 4.54 33.32
C LEU A 8 20.71 3.47 32.25
N GLY A 9 20.38 2.21 32.56
CA GLY A 9 20.40 1.09 31.59
C GLY A 9 19.38 1.24 30.44
N LYS A 10 18.38 2.12 30.58
CA LYS A 10 17.45 2.48 29.50
C LYS A 10 17.89 3.72 28.71
N ILE A 11 18.82 4.53 29.23
CA ILE A 11 19.33 5.75 28.58
C ILE A 11 20.42 5.39 27.56
N VAL A 12 21.29 4.43 27.88
CA VAL A 12 22.23 3.86 26.90
C VAL A 12 21.45 2.86 26.06
N ARG A 13 21.11 3.22 24.81
CA ARG A 13 20.45 2.28 23.90
C ARG A 13 21.41 1.11 23.62
N PRO A 14 21.09 -0.13 24.05
CA PRO A 14 21.96 -1.28 23.84
C PRO A 14 22.25 -1.54 22.36
N SER A 15 21.32 -1.15 21.48
CA SER A 15 21.44 -1.30 20.03
C SER A 15 22.58 -0.47 19.43
N TRP A 16 22.83 0.75 19.92
CA TRP A 16 23.96 1.59 19.46
C TRP A 16 25.29 0.96 19.85
N LEU A 17 25.39 0.44 21.08
CA LEU A 17 26.63 -0.16 21.58
C LEU A 17 26.95 -1.46 20.85
N ALA A 18 25.92 -2.28 20.58
CA ALA A 18 26.06 -3.48 19.77
C ALA A 18 26.49 -3.16 18.33
N GLU A 19 25.96 -2.08 17.75
CA GLU A 19 26.36 -1.60 16.43
C GLU A 19 27.81 -1.11 16.41
N GLU A 20 28.24 -0.34 17.41
CA GLU A 20 29.63 0.10 17.55
C GLU A 20 30.58 -1.10 17.69
N GLU A 21 30.20 -2.10 18.49
CA GLU A 21 30.97 -3.33 18.66
C GLU A 21 31.08 -4.11 17.33
N ARG A 22 30.03 -4.10 16.49
CA ARG A 22 30.08 -4.69 15.14
C ARG A 22 31.00 -3.92 14.21
N LEU A 23 30.98 -2.58 14.24
CA LEU A 23 31.86 -1.73 13.43
C LEU A 23 33.34 -1.97 13.74
N GLN A 24 33.68 -2.33 14.98
CA GLN A 24 35.05 -2.67 15.38
C GLN A 24 35.48 -4.06 14.91
N LYS A 25 34.54 -4.97 14.61
CA LYS A 25 34.80 -6.33 14.12
C LYS A 25 34.88 -6.34 12.59
N VAL A 26 36.07 -5.98 12.08
CA VAL A 26 36.37 -5.85 10.64
C VAL A 26 36.00 -7.11 9.83
N ASP A 27 36.17 -8.31 10.38
CA ASP A 27 35.92 -9.56 9.66
C ASP A 27 34.43 -9.88 9.43
N SER A 28 33.54 -9.43 10.33
CA SER A 28 32.08 -9.65 10.23
C SER A 28 31.32 -8.46 9.62
N MET A 29 32.04 -7.37 9.32
CA MET A 29 31.44 -6.10 8.90
C MET A 29 30.74 -6.19 7.54
N PHE A 30 31.05 -7.24 6.80
CA PHE A 30 30.76 -7.37 5.38
C PHE A 30 29.77 -8.49 5.07
N ASP A 31 29.33 -9.21 6.09
CA ASP A 31 28.32 -10.25 5.95
C ASP A 31 26.98 -9.61 5.56
N ARG A 32 26.35 -10.19 4.54
CA ARG A 32 25.03 -9.76 4.10
C ARG A 32 24.00 -10.32 5.04
N GLU A 33 23.18 -9.44 5.61
CA GLU A 33 22.10 -9.83 6.50
C GLU A 33 20.75 -9.28 6.05
N SER A 34 19.70 -10.00 6.42
CA SER A 34 18.33 -9.60 6.15
C SER A 34 17.86 -8.58 7.17
N MET A 35 17.33 -7.46 6.67
CA MET A 35 16.76 -6.39 7.50
C MET A 35 15.38 -6.79 8.05
N SER A 36 15.12 -6.46 9.32
CA SER A 36 13.84 -6.73 9.99
C SER A 36 12.74 -5.73 9.64
N SER A 37 13.13 -4.51 9.27
CA SER A 37 12.22 -3.43 8.89
C SER A 37 12.89 -2.48 7.92
N ILE A 38 12.12 -1.87 7.02
CA ILE A 38 12.61 -0.80 6.12
C ILE A 38 12.02 0.54 6.54
N PRO A 39 12.82 1.62 6.63
CA PRO A 39 12.30 2.97 6.74
C PRO A 39 11.54 3.37 5.47
N ILE A 40 10.39 4.01 5.66
CA ILE A 40 9.54 4.54 4.61
C ILE A 40 9.51 6.05 4.71
N LYS A 41 9.71 6.71 3.58
CA LYS A 41 9.54 8.17 3.41
C LYS A 41 8.36 8.42 2.48
N ILE A 42 7.38 9.16 2.98
CA ILE A 42 6.17 9.50 2.25
C ILE A 42 6.23 10.98 1.91
N ILE A 43 6.27 11.29 0.62
CA ILE A 43 6.44 12.63 0.09
C ILE A 43 5.12 13.05 -0.54
N TYR A 44 4.58 14.17 -0.10
CA TYR A 44 3.38 14.79 -0.65
C TYR A 44 3.78 16.01 -1.48
N VAL A 45 3.46 15.99 -2.76
CA VAL A 45 3.74 17.04 -3.74
C VAL A 45 2.42 17.74 -4.09
N ASN A 46 2.40 19.07 -4.05
CA ASN A 46 1.22 19.87 -4.36
C ASN A 46 1.03 20.07 -5.88
N THR A 47 0.01 20.83 -6.27
CA THR A 47 -0.29 21.14 -7.69
C THR A 47 0.74 22.05 -8.36
N HIS A 48 1.64 22.67 -7.61
CA HIS A 48 2.72 23.54 -8.09
C HIS A 48 4.08 22.83 -8.08
N ASP A 49 4.08 21.49 -7.96
CA ASP A 49 5.28 20.64 -7.88
C ASP A 49 6.21 20.92 -6.69
N TYR A 50 5.70 21.55 -5.63
CA TYR A 50 6.42 21.70 -4.37
C TYR A 50 6.11 20.59 -3.39
N ILE A 51 7.11 20.20 -2.59
CA ILE A 51 6.92 19.29 -1.46
C ILE A 51 6.16 20.02 -0.37
N ASP A 52 4.93 19.59 -0.11
CA ASP A 52 4.07 20.11 0.95
C ASP A 52 4.41 19.45 2.29
N LYS A 53 4.61 18.12 2.28
CA LYS A 53 4.84 17.35 3.50
C LYS A 53 5.71 16.13 3.25
N ILE A 54 6.59 15.83 4.20
CA ILE A 54 7.30 14.56 4.28
C ILE A 54 6.91 13.87 5.60
N THR A 55 6.52 12.60 5.53
CA THR A 55 6.21 11.78 6.70
C THR A 55 7.10 10.55 6.69
N CYS A 56 7.68 10.21 7.84
CA CYS A 56 8.49 9.00 8.00
C CYS A 56 7.69 7.93 8.72
N ALA A 57 7.82 6.69 8.26
CA ALA A 57 7.25 5.51 8.89
C ALA A 57 8.23 4.35 8.77
N THR A 58 7.89 3.20 9.36
CA THR A 58 8.69 1.98 9.28
C THR A 58 7.78 0.82 8.91
N CYS A 59 8.19 -0.01 7.95
CA CYS A 59 7.44 -1.22 7.60
C CYS A 59 8.23 -2.46 8.03
N PRO A 60 7.59 -3.38 8.78
CA PRO A 60 8.22 -4.66 9.10
C PRO A 60 8.35 -5.52 7.85
N ILE A 61 9.43 -6.30 7.80
CA ILE A 61 9.73 -7.23 6.72
C ILE A 61 9.56 -8.65 7.26
N THR A 62 8.93 -9.52 6.47
CA THR A 62 8.84 -10.94 6.83
C THR A 62 10.14 -11.62 6.40
N PRO A 63 10.87 -12.29 7.31
CA PRO A 63 12.08 -13.01 6.95
C PRO A 63 11.77 -14.18 6.01
N SER A 64 12.65 -14.42 5.06
CA SER A 64 12.64 -15.52 4.09
C SER A 64 14.05 -16.12 4.01
N ASP A 65 14.17 -17.36 3.52
CA ASP A 65 15.45 -18.10 3.49
C ASP A 65 16.56 -17.36 2.73
N THR A 66 16.21 -16.50 1.77
CA THR A 66 17.16 -15.77 0.91
C THR A 66 17.13 -14.25 1.11
N GLY A 67 16.32 -13.73 2.03
CA GLY A 67 16.14 -12.28 2.19
C GLY A 67 14.90 -11.90 2.98
N GLY A 68 14.30 -10.77 2.61
CA GLY A 68 13.08 -10.25 3.22
C GLY A 68 11.94 -10.07 2.22
N ILE A 69 10.70 -10.31 2.65
CA ILE A 69 9.50 -10.12 1.82
C ILE A 69 8.55 -9.12 2.48
N ILE A 70 8.15 -8.11 1.72
CA ILE A 70 7.01 -7.25 2.05
C ILE A 70 5.81 -7.73 1.25
N LYS A 71 4.78 -8.16 1.97
CA LYS A 71 3.54 -8.63 1.34
C LYS A 71 2.77 -7.48 0.71
N LYS A 72 2.15 -7.73 -0.44
CA LYS A 72 1.29 -6.78 -1.14
C LYS A 72 0.14 -6.27 -0.26
N GLU A 73 -0.41 -7.09 0.64
CA GLU A 73 -1.52 -6.64 1.49
C GLU A 73 -1.07 -5.56 2.47
N THR A 74 0.15 -5.67 3.01
CA THR A 74 0.75 -4.67 3.88
C THR A 74 0.98 -3.37 3.12
N LEU A 75 1.49 -3.48 1.89
CA LEU A 75 1.75 -2.33 1.03
C LEU A 75 0.46 -1.61 0.62
N ILE A 76 -0.58 -2.35 0.22
CA ILE A 76 -1.89 -1.80 -0.13
C ILE A 76 -2.54 -1.11 1.07
N LYS A 77 -2.47 -1.72 2.27
CA LYS A 77 -2.95 -1.09 3.51
C LYS A 77 -2.21 0.21 3.78
N PHE A 78 -0.88 0.18 3.69
CA PHE A 78 -0.04 1.36 3.88
C PHE A 78 -0.43 2.50 2.92
N ILE A 79 -0.64 2.18 1.64
CA ILE A 79 -1.07 3.15 0.64
C ILE A 79 -2.44 3.75 0.97
N GLN A 80 -3.36 2.96 1.53
CA GLN A 80 -4.69 3.41 1.92
C GLN A 80 -4.64 4.30 3.17
N ASP A 81 -3.86 3.93 4.17
CA ASP A 81 -3.74 4.65 5.44
C ASP A 81 -3.13 6.05 5.24
N HIS A 82 -2.24 6.20 4.25
CA HIS A 82 -1.55 7.46 3.95
C HIS A 82 -2.19 8.29 2.84
N LYS A 83 -3.37 7.89 2.33
CA LYS A 83 -4.16 8.72 1.40
C LYS A 83 -4.77 9.90 2.15
N ILE A 84 -4.51 11.10 1.63
CA ILE A 84 -5.12 12.33 2.13
C ILE A 84 -6.19 12.77 1.14
N GLN A 85 -7.40 12.97 1.65
CA GLN A 85 -8.51 13.53 0.89
C GLN A 85 -9.15 14.68 1.67
N THR A 86 -9.10 15.86 1.09
CA THR A 86 -9.75 17.07 1.57
C THR A 86 -11.01 17.33 0.75
N LYS A 87 -11.84 18.29 1.15
CA LYS A 87 -13.08 18.65 0.43
C LYS A 87 -12.84 19.08 -1.02
N ASP A 88 -11.68 19.70 -1.27
CA ASP A 88 -11.36 20.33 -2.55
C ASP A 88 -10.16 19.67 -3.26
N THR A 89 -9.31 18.93 -2.54
CA THR A 89 -8.12 18.28 -3.12
C THR A 89 -7.97 16.84 -2.64
N LYS A 90 -7.32 16.01 -3.46
CA LYS A 90 -7.00 14.62 -3.13
C LYS A 90 -5.57 14.31 -3.53
N TYR A 91 -4.84 13.63 -2.65
CA TYR A 91 -3.53 13.12 -2.95
C TYR A 91 -3.66 11.71 -3.54
N LYS A 92 -3.14 11.54 -4.75
CA LYS A 92 -3.04 10.24 -5.41
C LYS A 92 -1.61 9.76 -5.35
N LEU A 93 -1.43 8.46 -5.16
CA LEU A 93 -0.12 7.84 -5.31
C LEU A 93 0.33 7.99 -6.78
N LEU A 94 1.50 8.56 -6.97
CA LEU A 94 2.15 8.75 -8.26
C LEU A 94 3.09 7.58 -8.54
N ASP A 95 4.05 7.35 -7.62
CA ASP A 95 5.05 6.29 -7.77
C ASP A 95 5.54 5.82 -6.39
N VAL A 96 6.12 4.62 -6.38
CA VAL A 96 6.80 4.04 -5.22
C VAL A 96 8.18 3.58 -5.65
N LEU A 97 9.20 4.09 -4.97
CA LEU A 97 10.60 3.77 -5.24
C LEU A 97 11.16 2.93 -4.10
N LEU A 98 11.88 1.87 -4.43
CA LEU A 98 12.66 1.08 -3.49
C LEU A 98 14.14 1.35 -3.71
N CYS A 99 14.81 1.79 -2.66
CA CYS A 99 16.25 1.93 -2.60
C CYS A 99 16.82 0.77 -1.75
N ASN A 100 17.58 -0.11 -2.40
CA ASN A 100 18.23 -1.25 -1.75
C ASN A 100 19.66 -1.42 -2.29
N PHE A 101 20.65 -1.16 -1.43
CA PHE A 101 22.07 -1.30 -1.72
C PHE A 101 22.56 -2.71 -1.44
N VAL A 102 22.70 -3.49 -2.51
CA VAL A 102 23.24 -4.86 -2.47
C VAL A 102 24.70 -4.85 -2.93
N VAL A 103 25.53 -4.05 -2.27
CA VAL A 103 26.96 -3.94 -2.61
C VAL A 103 27.74 -5.04 -1.88
N SER A 104 28.58 -5.78 -2.61
CA SER A 104 29.58 -6.67 -2.01
C SER A 104 30.82 -5.86 -1.61
N PRO A 105 31.59 -6.27 -0.58
CA PRO A 105 32.85 -5.61 -0.23
C PRO A 105 33.83 -5.61 -1.41
N SER A 106 33.84 -6.69 -2.19
CA SER A 106 34.67 -6.84 -3.39
C SER A 106 34.33 -5.81 -4.47
N ASP A 107 33.10 -5.31 -4.49
CA ASP A 107 32.59 -4.37 -5.49
C ASP A 107 32.61 -2.92 -4.99
N MET A 108 32.97 -2.69 -3.71
CA MET A 108 33.01 -1.36 -3.11
C MET A 108 33.99 -0.40 -3.82
N PRO A 109 35.21 -0.82 -4.24
CA PRO A 109 36.10 0.06 -5.00
C PRO A 109 35.48 0.48 -6.34
N LEU A 110 34.84 -0.47 -7.04
CA LEU A 110 34.12 -0.20 -8.29
C LEU A 110 33.00 0.82 -8.05
N PHE A 111 32.17 0.59 -7.04
CA PHE A 111 31.10 1.51 -6.63
C PHE A 111 31.61 2.93 -6.36
N SER A 112 32.76 3.09 -5.70
CA SER A 112 33.35 4.41 -5.39
C SER A 112 34.02 5.11 -6.58
N SER A 113 34.42 4.35 -7.60
CA SER A 113 35.21 4.84 -8.73
C SER A 113 34.36 5.20 -9.95
N THR A 114 33.09 4.77 -9.98
CA THR A 114 32.14 5.12 -11.02
C THR A 114 31.85 6.62 -10.95
N SER A 115 32.10 7.32 -12.05
CA SER A 115 31.88 8.77 -12.16
C SER A 115 30.46 9.14 -12.64
N ASP A 116 29.70 8.15 -13.09
CA ASP A 116 28.32 8.32 -13.54
C ASP A 116 27.34 7.90 -12.43
N ASP A 117 26.92 8.89 -11.64
CA ASP A 117 26.03 8.69 -10.51
C ASP A 117 24.63 8.23 -10.94
N ASP A 118 24.16 8.64 -12.12
CA ASP A 118 22.82 8.33 -12.61
C ASP A 118 22.70 6.85 -13.00
N GLU A 119 23.67 6.34 -13.78
CA GLU A 119 23.72 4.91 -14.11
C GLU A 119 23.85 4.06 -12.84
N ASN A 120 24.70 4.49 -11.91
CA ASN A 120 24.90 3.78 -10.65
C ASN A 120 23.64 3.78 -9.77
N ALA A 121 22.91 4.90 -9.71
CA ALA A 121 21.68 5.02 -8.93
C ALA A 121 20.58 4.06 -9.44
N THR A 122 20.47 3.85 -10.76
CA THR A 122 19.47 2.94 -11.33
C THR A 122 19.66 1.48 -10.92
N ASN A 123 20.86 1.07 -10.49
CA ASN A 123 21.13 -0.28 -10.01
C ASN A 123 20.52 -0.56 -8.63
N TYR A 124 20.35 0.49 -7.82
CA TYR A 124 19.92 0.36 -6.42
C TYR A 124 18.56 0.99 -6.14
N VAL A 125 18.14 1.94 -6.97
CA VAL A 125 16.84 2.61 -6.90
C VAL A 125 15.97 2.14 -8.06
N ARG A 126 14.82 1.53 -7.75
CA ARG A 126 13.85 1.08 -8.75
C ARG A 126 12.43 1.45 -8.38
N SER A 127 11.61 1.76 -9.38
CA SER A 127 10.15 1.83 -9.20
C SER A 127 9.58 0.42 -8.98
N ILE A 128 8.62 0.30 -8.08
CA ILE A 128 8.02 -0.97 -7.66
C ILE A 128 6.50 -0.94 -7.81
N SER A 129 5.95 -2.04 -8.32
CA SER A 129 4.50 -2.25 -8.40
C SER A 129 3.95 -2.64 -7.03
N CYS A 130 2.92 -1.95 -6.57
CA CYS A 130 2.29 -2.24 -5.28
C CYS A 130 1.30 -3.41 -5.31
N VAL A 131 1.17 -4.08 -6.45
CA VAL A 131 0.21 -5.17 -6.68
C VAL A 131 0.80 -6.54 -6.32
N GLU A 132 2.13 -6.62 -6.27
CA GLU A 132 2.89 -7.85 -6.05
C GLU A 132 3.67 -7.80 -4.73
N ASP A 133 4.12 -8.97 -4.29
CA ASP A 133 5.00 -9.06 -3.13
C ASP A 133 6.39 -8.56 -3.49
N ILE A 134 7.01 -7.81 -2.58
CA ILE A 134 8.28 -7.15 -2.84
C ILE A 134 9.39 -7.89 -2.11
N PHE A 135 10.38 -8.36 -2.87
CA PHE A 135 11.59 -8.97 -2.33
C PHE A 135 12.67 -7.91 -2.06
N ILE A 136 13.17 -7.92 -0.83
CA ILE A 136 14.29 -7.12 -0.35
C ILE A 136 15.47 -8.07 -0.16
N ALA A 137 16.47 -7.90 -1.01
CA ALA A 137 17.71 -8.65 -0.91
C ALA A 137 18.48 -8.29 0.38
N PRO A 138 19.19 -9.25 0.98
CA PRO A 138 20.04 -8.99 2.13
C PRO A 138 21.18 -8.05 1.74
N SER A 139 21.53 -7.15 2.64
CA SER A 139 22.56 -6.13 2.43
C SER A 139 23.47 -6.07 3.64
N ILE A 140 24.63 -5.45 3.47
CA ILE A 140 25.56 -5.19 4.58
C ILE A 140 24.84 -4.28 5.57
N PHE A 141 24.99 -4.55 6.88
CA PHE A 141 24.27 -3.84 7.94
C PHE A 141 24.40 -2.31 7.86
N MET A 142 25.57 -1.80 7.44
CA MET A 142 25.81 -0.37 7.23
C MET A 142 24.85 0.29 6.23
N PHE A 143 24.37 -0.48 5.25
CA PHE A 143 23.41 0.01 4.26
C PHE A 143 21.97 -0.08 4.74
N HIS A 144 21.66 -0.73 5.86
CA HIS A 144 20.29 -0.87 6.36
C HIS A 144 19.67 0.48 6.72
N ASP A 145 20.47 1.41 7.23
CA ASP A 145 20.03 2.78 7.55
C ASP A 145 19.77 3.63 6.28
N ILE A 146 20.37 3.25 5.17
CA ILE A 146 20.26 3.97 3.89
C ILE A 146 19.12 3.37 3.05
N ASN A 147 18.98 2.04 3.07
CA ASN A 147 17.91 1.33 2.40
C ASN A 147 16.56 1.87 2.83
N SER A 148 15.78 2.35 1.87
CA SER A 148 14.55 3.09 2.15
C SER A 148 13.53 2.86 1.04
N MET A 149 12.25 2.96 1.38
CA MET A 149 11.17 2.98 0.41
C MET A 149 10.51 4.36 0.39
N TYR A 150 10.26 4.89 -0.81
CA TYR A 150 9.70 6.21 -1.02
C TYR A 150 8.31 6.08 -1.63
N PHE A 151 7.32 6.77 -1.06
CA PHE A 151 5.99 6.87 -1.63
C PHE A 151 5.75 8.31 -2.03
N ILE A 152 5.51 8.55 -3.30
CA ILE A 152 5.29 9.88 -3.84
C ILE A 152 3.80 10.03 -4.10
N TYR A 153 3.18 10.98 -3.41
CA TYR A 153 1.78 11.34 -3.59
C TYR A 153 1.70 12.72 -4.24
N GLN A 154 0.88 12.85 -5.27
CA GLN A 154 0.63 14.11 -5.96
C GLN A 154 -0.80 14.61 -5.71
N GLU A 155 -0.91 15.88 -5.34
CA GLU A 155 -2.17 16.58 -5.16
C GLU A 155 -2.90 16.75 -6.48
N HIS A 156 -4.20 16.50 -6.45
CA HIS A 156 -5.11 16.72 -7.56
C HIS A 156 -6.36 17.44 -7.07
N GLU A 157 -6.83 18.42 -7.83
CA GLU A 157 -8.09 19.07 -7.54
C GLU A 157 -9.27 18.10 -7.72
N VAL A 158 -10.21 18.15 -6.77
CA VAL A 158 -11.46 17.40 -6.84
C VAL A 158 -12.49 18.31 -7.50
N LEU A 159 -12.64 18.19 -8.82
CA LEU A 159 -13.74 18.84 -9.53
C LEU A 159 -15.08 18.36 -8.95
N LYS A 160 -15.79 19.26 -8.27
CA LYS A 160 -17.18 19.04 -7.86
C LYS A 160 -18.01 19.11 -9.13
N ASN A 161 -18.24 17.96 -9.76
CA ASN A 161 -19.21 17.85 -10.83
C ASN A 161 -20.58 18.23 -10.27
N HIS A 162 -21.03 19.46 -10.53
CA HIS A 162 -22.38 19.93 -10.20
C HIS A 162 -23.47 19.20 -10.98
N VAL A 163 -23.08 18.41 -12.00
CA VAL A 163 -24.00 17.52 -12.71
C VAL A 163 -23.98 16.16 -12.00
N PRO A 164 -25.09 15.77 -11.33
CA PRO A 164 -25.18 14.42 -10.80
C PRO A 164 -25.02 13.44 -11.96
N LEU A 165 -24.09 12.49 -11.83
CA LEU A 165 -23.88 11.42 -12.80
C LEU A 165 -25.24 10.77 -13.10
N LYS A 166 -25.76 11.03 -14.31
CA LYS A 166 -27.01 10.43 -14.76
C LYS A 166 -26.76 8.93 -14.81
N SER A 167 -27.55 8.18 -14.03
CA SER A 167 -27.47 6.72 -14.03
C SER A 167 -27.63 6.21 -15.46
N ILE A 168 -26.67 5.42 -15.92
CA ILE A 168 -26.69 4.78 -17.26
C ILE A 168 -27.93 3.87 -17.41
N LEU A 169 -28.55 3.49 -16.29
CA LEU A 169 -29.77 2.68 -16.23
C LEU A 169 -31.07 3.50 -16.33
N LYS A 170 -31.00 4.84 -16.29
CA LYS A 170 -32.18 5.71 -16.48
C LYS A 170 -32.25 6.17 -17.93
N SER A 171 -33.02 5.47 -18.75
CA SER A 171 -33.42 5.98 -20.07
C SER A 171 -34.17 7.30 -19.88
N ASN A 172 -33.74 8.36 -20.56
CA ASN A 172 -34.45 9.64 -20.63
C ASN A 172 -35.86 9.40 -21.18
N ILE A 173 -36.86 9.35 -20.29
CA ILE A 173 -38.26 9.51 -20.65
C ILE A 173 -38.54 10.99 -20.48
N GLU A 174 -37.99 11.82 -21.36
CA GLU A 174 -38.44 13.20 -21.49
C GLU A 174 -39.41 13.26 -22.65
N ASN A 175 -40.61 13.69 -22.29
CA ASN A 175 -41.79 13.85 -23.11
C ASN A 175 -41.49 14.76 -24.30
N ASN A 176 -41.72 14.27 -25.51
CA ASN A 176 -42.20 15.11 -26.60
C ASN A 176 -43.49 14.49 -27.10
N ASP A 177 -44.51 15.34 -27.18
CA ASP A 177 -45.90 14.98 -27.41
C ASP A 177 -46.09 14.12 -28.67
N ARG A 178 -46.57 12.88 -28.48
CA ARG A 178 -47.75 12.26 -29.12
C ARG A 178 -47.78 10.74 -28.88
N GLU A 179 -49.00 10.28 -28.60
CA GLU A 179 -49.51 8.91 -28.43
C GLU A 179 -49.37 8.17 -27.08
N PRO A 180 -50.50 7.77 -26.45
CA PRO A 180 -50.51 7.04 -25.19
C PRO A 180 -50.56 5.53 -25.44
N ASN A 181 -49.43 4.83 -25.64
CA ASN A 181 -49.36 3.38 -25.39
C ASN A 181 -47.94 2.80 -25.50
N ALA A 182 -47.11 3.02 -24.49
CA ALA A 182 -46.00 2.11 -24.21
C ALA A 182 -46.16 1.57 -22.78
N LYS A 183 -46.89 0.45 -22.67
CA LYS A 183 -47.06 -0.30 -21.43
C LYS A 183 -45.67 -0.53 -20.81
N LYS A 184 -45.44 0.01 -19.61
CA LYS A 184 -44.26 -0.32 -18.78
C LYS A 184 -44.18 -1.85 -18.71
N ARG A 185 -43.18 -2.44 -19.38
CA ARG A 185 -42.92 -3.88 -19.28
C ARG A 185 -42.58 -4.18 -17.83
N ASN A 186 -43.52 -4.81 -17.15
CA ASN A 186 -43.35 -5.27 -15.78
C ASN A 186 -42.24 -6.32 -15.80
N THR A 187 -41.01 -5.92 -15.50
CA THR A 187 -39.88 -6.85 -15.43
C THR A 187 -40.16 -7.81 -14.28
N LYS A 188 -40.33 -9.10 -14.60
CA LYS A 188 -40.54 -10.15 -13.59
C LYS A 188 -39.45 -10.02 -12.53
N LYS A 189 -39.88 -9.81 -11.29
CA LYS A 189 -39.00 -9.76 -10.11
C LYS A 189 -38.31 -11.11 -9.98
N VAL A 190 -37.04 -11.20 -10.40
CA VAL A 190 -36.22 -12.40 -10.26
C VAL A 190 -35.85 -12.52 -8.78
N ARG A 191 -36.44 -13.49 -8.08
CA ARG A 191 -35.98 -13.90 -6.75
C ARG A 191 -34.80 -14.85 -6.96
N ILE A 192 -33.59 -14.39 -6.67
CA ILE A 192 -32.42 -15.26 -6.60
C ILE A 192 -32.59 -16.10 -5.34
N SER A 193 -33.00 -17.35 -5.52
CA SER A 193 -33.08 -18.34 -4.46
C SER A 193 -31.69 -18.95 -4.30
N MET A 194 -30.87 -18.42 -3.39
CA MET A 194 -29.65 -19.11 -2.97
C MET A 194 -30.03 -20.30 -2.09
N LYS A 195 -30.33 -21.44 -2.73
CA LYS A 195 -30.43 -22.72 -2.03
C LYS A 195 -29.04 -23.34 -2.01
N HIS A 196 -28.39 -23.22 -0.86
CA HIS A 196 -27.33 -24.14 -0.49
C HIS A 196 -27.91 -25.56 -0.49
N ASN A 197 -27.17 -26.52 -1.05
CA ASN A 197 -27.48 -27.94 -1.11
C ASN A 197 -28.19 -28.44 0.16
N THR A 198 -29.47 -28.80 0.07
CA THR A 198 -30.13 -29.81 0.91
C THR A 198 -31.40 -30.30 0.20
N LEU A 199 -31.63 -31.61 0.29
CA LEU A 199 -32.56 -32.46 -0.46
C LEU A 199 -34.03 -32.00 -0.46
N PRO A 200 -34.86 -32.43 -1.44
CA PRO A 200 -36.24 -31.97 -1.56
C PRO A 200 -37.18 -32.72 -0.61
N SER A 201 -37.81 -32.02 0.34
CA SER A 201 -38.97 -32.54 1.07
C SER A 201 -40.27 -32.15 0.35
N SER A 202 -41.13 -33.15 0.11
CA SER A 202 -42.45 -33.02 -0.48
C SER A 202 -43.52 -32.55 0.53
N SER A 203 -44.66 -32.14 -0.01
CA SER A 203 -45.92 -31.73 0.66
C SER A 203 -45.95 -30.28 1.18
N SER A 204 -47.04 -29.50 1.08
CA SER A 204 -48.45 -29.85 1.00
C SER A 204 -49.26 -28.79 0.21
N ARG A 205 -50.33 -29.24 -0.45
CA ARG A 205 -51.37 -28.39 -1.04
C ARG A 205 -52.20 -27.74 0.09
N LYS A 206 -52.51 -26.44 0.00
CA LYS A 206 -53.67 -25.87 0.70
C LYS A 206 -54.63 -25.21 -0.29
N LYS A 207 -55.87 -25.69 -0.23
CA LYS A 207 -57.03 -25.34 -1.05
C LYS A 207 -57.52 -23.92 -0.75
N THR A 208 -58.05 -23.28 -1.78
CA THR A 208 -58.81 -22.04 -1.77
C THR A 208 -60.14 -22.18 -1.01
N ARG A 209 -60.54 -21.13 -0.29
CA ARG A 209 -61.95 -20.81 -0.04
C ARG A 209 -62.12 -19.28 0.00
N ARG A 210 -62.79 -18.74 -1.02
CA ARG A 210 -63.31 -17.36 -1.02
C ARG A 210 -64.56 -17.31 -0.13
N GLN A 211 -64.63 -16.32 0.74
CA GLN A 211 -65.90 -15.85 1.29
C GLN A 211 -65.83 -14.34 1.48
N ARG A 212 -66.89 -13.67 1.04
CA ARG A 212 -67.44 -12.35 1.39
C ARG A 212 -68.33 -11.92 0.21
N HIS A 213 -69.43 -11.20 0.38
CA HIS A 213 -70.38 -10.97 1.47
C HIS A 213 -71.61 -10.35 0.79
#